data_AF-A0A7K2QFR4-F1
#
_entry.id   AF-A0A7K2QFR4-F1
#
_cell.length_a   1.000
_cell.length_b   1.000
_cell.length_c   1.000
_cell.angle_alpha   90.00
_cell.angle_beta   90.00
_cell.angle_gamma   90.00
#
_symmetry.space_group_name_H-M   'P 1'
#
loop_
_entity.id
_entity.type
_entity.pdbx_description
1 polymer ?
#
loop_
_entity_poly.entity_id
_entity_poly.type
_entity_poly.pdbx_seq_one_letter_code
_entity_poly.pdbx_strand_id
1 'polypeptide(L)' 'ALAHRLGLAPATVSAHLKALHGAGLLISARHGHRILYERTPLAIALTTGGSAPDAGRSGVAEPG' A
#
# COMPACT_ATOMS: atom_id res chain seq x y z
N ALA A 1 -2.15 -13.26 10.55
CA ALA A 1 -3.46 -13.12 9.87
C ALA A 1 -3.38 -12.71 8.38
N LEU A 2 -2.20 -12.62 7.73
CA LEU A 2 -2.14 -12.31 6.27
C LEU A 2 -2.05 -13.59 5.41
N ALA A 3 -1.16 -14.51 5.80
CA ALA A 3 -1.02 -15.84 5.20
C ALA A 3 -2.37 -16.59 5.09
N HIS A 4 -3.10 -16.67 6.21
CA HIS A 4 -4.41 -17.30 6.26
C HIS A 4 -5.47 -16.59 5.41
N ARG A 5 -5.37 -15.26 5.22
CA ARG A 5 -6.30 -14.51 4.37
C ARG A 5 -6.04 -14.69 2.87
N LEU A 6 -4.79 -14.99 2.51
CA LEU A 6 -4.36 -15.22 1.13
C LEU A 6 -4.30 -16.71 0.77
N GLY A 7 -4.55 -17.61 1.74
CA GLY A 7 -4.36 -19.05 1.55
C GLY A 7 -2.89 -19.45 1.32
N LEU A 8 -1.94 -18.59 1.66
CA LEU A 8 -0.51 -18.81 1.40
C LEU A 8 0.23 -19.25 2.66
N ALA A 9 1.35 -19.95 2.46
CA ALA A 9 2.27 -20.27 3.54
C ALA A 9 2.87 -18.98 4.15
N PRO A 10 3.10 -18.92 5.48
CA PRO A 10 3.71 -17.77 6.14
C PRO A 10 5.09 -17.40 5.58
N ALA A 11 5.86 -18.39 5.15
CA ALA A 11 7.16 -18.21 4.51
C ALA A 11 7.04 -17.46 3.18
N THR A 12 6.05 -17.83 2.35
CA THR A 12 5.76 -17.15 1.08
C THR A 12 5.40 -15.69 1.32
N VAL A 13 4.53 -15.40 2.27
CA VAL A 13 4.17 -14.01 2.61
C VAL A 13 5.39 -13.21 3.07
N SER A 14 6.26 -13.79 3.90
CA SER A 14 7.49 -13.12 4.34
C SER A 14 8.46 -12.87 3.18
N ALA A 15 8.57 -13.79 2.23
CA ALA A 15 9.40 -13.61 1.04
C ALA A 15 8.91 -12.43 0.18
N HIS A 16 7.59 -12.31 -0.03
CA HIS A 16 7.02 -11.18 -0.77
C HIS A 16 7.21 -9.85 -0.04
N LEU A 17 7.01 -9.82 1.28
CA LEU A 17 7.24 -8.60 2.07
C LEU A 17 8.71 -8.17 2.03
N LYS A 18 9.65 -9.11 2.08
CA LYS A 18 11.08 -8.83 1.92
C LYS A 18 11.41 -8.29 0.53
N ALA A 19 10.83 -8.86 -0.53
CA ALA A 19 11.04 -8.37 -1.90
C ALA A 19 10.52 -6.94 -2.07
N LEU A 20 9.31 -6.66 -1.58
CA LEU A 20 8.73 -5.31 -1.60
C LEU A 20 9.53 -4.31 -0.75
N HIS A 21 10.06 -4.75 0.40
CA HIS A 21 10.94 -3.93 1.23
C HIS A 21 12.27 -3.64 0.54
N GLY A 22 12.91 -4.64 -0.07
CA GLY A 22 14.15 -4.48 -0.84
C GLY A 22 13.98 -3.56 -2.07
N ALA A 23 12.78 -3.51 -2.64
CA ALA A 23 12.42 -2.59 -3.72
C ALA A 23 12.10 -1.16 -3.25
N GLY A 24 12.16 -0.86 -1.95
CA GLY A 24 11.82 0.46 -1.39
C GLY A 24 10.31 0.76 -1.37
N LEU A 25 9.47 -0.26 -1.56
CA LEU A 25 8.01 -0.11 -1.55
C LEU A 25 7.41 -0.21 -0.14
N LEU A 26 8.10 -0.92 0.75
CA LEU A 26 7.71 -1.05 2.14
C LEU A 26 8.86 -0.59 3.04
N ILE A 27 8.51 0.02 4.16
CA ILE A 27 9.41 0.24 5.29
C ILE A 27 8.99 -0.67 6.44
N SER A 28 9.98 -1.24 7.13
CA SER A 28 9.75 -2.03 8.33
C SER A 28 9.91 -1.14 9.56
N ALA A 29 8.84 -0.90 10.29
CA ALA A 29 8.85 -0.18 11.56
C ALA A 29 8.69 -1.18 12.71
N ARG A 30 9.62 -1.17 13.66
CA ARG A 30 9.50 -1.98 14.87
C ARG A 30 8.66 -1.23 15.89
N HIS A 31 7.45 -1.73 16.13
CA HIS A 31 6.54 -1.19 17.13
C HIS A 31 6.44 -2.16 18.32
N GLY A 32 7.29 -1.92 19.33
CA GLY A 32 7.45 -2.81 20.48
C GLY A 32 7.92 -4.21 20.09
N HIS A 33 7.06 -5.21 20.32
CA HIS A 33 7.30 -6.62 19.99
C HIS A 33 6.83 -7.01 18.59
N ARG A 34 6.28 -6.07 17.80
CA ARG A 34 5.74 -6.33 16.46
C ARG A 34 6.54 -5.58 15.40
N ILE A 35 6.75 -6.22 14.26
CA ILE A 35 7.24 -5.56 13.04
C ILE A 35 6.01 -5.19 12.22
N LEU A 36 5.86 -3.90 11.95
CA LEU A 36 4.86 -3.38 11.03
C LEU A 36 5.53 -3.09 9.69
N TYR A 37 4.78 -3.30 8.61
CA TYR A 37 5.18 -2.91 7.27
C TYR A 37 4.27 -1.75 6.84
N GLU A 38 4.88 -0.61 6.57
CA GLU A 38 4.16 0.56 6.07
C GLU A 38 4.53 0.80 4.61
N ARG A 39 3.59 1.32 3.83
CA ARG A 39 3.82 1.64 2.42
C ARG A 39 4.56 2.96 2.31
N THR A 40 5.58 3.00 1.46
CA THR A 40 6.27 4.25 1.15
C THR A 40 5.42 5.14 0.24
N PRO A 41 5.69 6.45 0.18
CA PRO A 41 5.03 7.34 -0.78
C PRO A 41 5.17 6.86 -2.23
N LEU A 42 6.32 6.25 -2.57
CA LEU A 42 6.54 5.65 -3.89
C LEU A 42 5.63 4.44 -4.12
N ALA A 43 5.47 3.55 -3.14
CA ALA A 43 4.50 2.46 -3.26
C ALA A 43 3.06 2.93 -3.37
N ILE A 44 2.69 4.00 -2.65
CA ILE A 44 1.38 4.64 -2.79
C ILE A 44 1.24 5.17 -4.21
N ALA A 45 2.18 5.97 -4.71
CA ALA A 45 2.14 6.49 -6.08
C ALA A 45 2.03 5.39 -7.15
N LEU A 46 2.76 4.27 -7.00
CA LEU A 46 2.69 3.15 -7.95
C LEU A 46 1.38 2.37 -7.87
N THR A 47 0.82 2.19 -6.67
CA THR A 47 -0.45 1.48 -6.48
C THR A 47 -1.67 2.34 -6.79
N THR A 48 -1.55 3.66 -6.66
CA THR A 48 -2.60 4.64 -6.96
C THR A 48 -2.50 5.19 -8.39
N GLY A 49 -1.32 5.12 -9.03
CA GLY A 49 -1.01 5.70 -10.35
C GLY A 49 -1.78 5.14 -11.56
N GLY A 50 -2.78 4.29 -11.34
CA GLY A 50 -3.78 3.91 -12.36
C GLY A 50 -5.14 4.60 -12.22
N SER A 51 -5.38 5.32 -11.12
CA SER A 51 -6.56 6.16 -10.97
C SER A 51 -6.07 7.60 -10.91
N ALA A 52 -6.11 8.28 -12.07
CA ALA A 52 -6.19 9.73 -12.05
C ALA A 52 -7.29 10.11 -11.03
N PRO A 53 -7.05 11.07 -10.12
CA PRO A 53 -8.17 11.65 -9.41
C PRO A 53 -9.10 12.20 -10.49
N ASP A 54 -10.30 11.64 -10.61
CA ASP A 54 -11.37 12.23 -11.42
C ASP A 54 -11.81 13.54 -10.75
N ALA A 55 -10.92 14.53 -10.74
CA ALA A 55 -11.23 15.92 -10.53
C ALA A 55 -11.83 16.43 -11.85
N GLY A 56 -12.98 15.87 -12.22
CA GLY A 56 -13.36 15.84 -13.62
C GLY A 56 -14.85 15.68 -13.93
N ARG A 57 -15.79 15.79 -12.98
CA ARG A 57 -17.19 16.15 -13.32
C ARG A 57 -18.07 16.42 -12.10
N SER A 58 -18.91 17.46 -12.28
CA SER A 58 -20.07 17.86 -11.47
C SER A 58 -19.74 18.76 -10.28
N GLY A 59 -20.09 20.03 -10.26
CA GLY A 59 -20.91 20.82 -11.18
C GLY A 59 -20.97 22.25 -10.63
N VAL A 60 -20.90 23.21 -11.54
CA VAL A 60 -21.01 24.64 -11.29
C VAL A 60 -22.37 24.96 -10.65
N ALA A 61 -22.37 25.64 -9.51
CA ALA A 61 -23.52 26.41 -9.03
C ALA A 61 -23.04 27.86 -8.85
N GLU A 62 -23.33 28.66 -9.88
CA GLU A 62 -23.21 30.12 -9.93
C GLU A 62 -23.91 30.81 -8.75
N PRO A 63 -23.37 31.93 -8.24
CA PRO A 63 -24.05 32.77 -7.25
C PRO A 63 -25.03 33.74 -7.93
N GLY A 64 -26.25 33.80 -7.40
CA GLY A 64 -27.25 34.86 -7.65
C GLY A 64 -27.67 35.50 -6.34
#